data_AF-A0A2A6LZA1-F1
#
_entry.id   AF-A0A2A6LZA1-F1
#
_cell.length_a   1.000
_cell.length_b   1.000
_cell.length_c   1.000
_cell.angle_alpha   90.00
_cell.angle_beta   90.00
_cell.angle_gamma   90.00
#
_symmetry.space_group_name_H-M   'P 1'
#
loop_
_entity.id
_entity.type
_entity.pdbx_description
1 polymer ?
#
loop_
_entity_poly.entity_id
_entity_poly.type
_entity_poly.pdbx_seq_one_letter_code
_entity_poly.pdbx_strand_id
1 'polypeptide(L)' 'MSSKLIKAYDRLSEAEDFCQAIFMAAAGLEDAEDSSVFQRLAEVAKDKIREAMSIISEVREGQE' A
#
# COMPACT_ATOMS: atom_id res chain seq x y z
N MET A 1 12.94 17.49 -7.65
CA MET A 1 11.89 16.46 -7.81
C MET A 1 11.06 16.78 -9.03
N SER A 2 10.90 15.85 -9.98
CA SER A 2 9.81 15.98 -10.94
C SER A 2 8.51 16.01 -10.13
N SER A 3 7.69 17.05 -10.28
CA SER A 3 6.40 17.20 -9.57
C SER A 3 5.53 15.93 -9.68
N LYS A 4 5.73 15.14 -10.74
CA LYS A 4 5.04 13.87 -10.99
C LYS A 4 5.45 12.75 -10.02
N LEU A 5 6.73 12.66 -9.65
CA LEU A 5 7.21 11.61 -8.74
C LEU A 5 6.74 11.85 -7.29
N ILE A 6 6.71 13.10 -6.84
CA ILE A 6 6.11 13.48 -5.54
C ILE A 6 4.64 13.04 -5.52
N LYS A 7 3.86 13.48 -6.53
CA LYS A 7 2.44 13.15 -6.61
C LYS A 7 2.18 11.64 -6.70
N ALA A 8 3.06 10.88 -7.35
CA ALA A 8 2.96 9.43 -7.41
C ALA A 8 3.20 8.81 -6.03
N TYR A 9 4.24 9.26 -5.31
CA TYR A 9 4.54 8.83 -3.95
C TYR A 9 3.37 9.15 -2.99
N ASP A 10 2.85 10.38 -3.02
CA ASP A 10 1.73 10.78 -2.16
C ASP A 10 0.49 9.90 -2.38
N ARG A 11 0.16 9.60 -3.64
CA ARG A 11 -0.96 8.71 -3.99
C ARG A 11 -0.74 7.27 -3.56
N LEU A 12 0.51 6.79 -3.62
CA LEU A 12 0.84 5.45 -3.12
C LEU A 12 0.74 5.40 -1.61
N SER A 13 1.19 6.44 -0.91
CA SER A 13 1.01 6.56 0.54
C SER A 13 -0.47 6.52 0.93
N GLU A 14 -1.33 7.27 0.22
CA GLU A 14 -2.78 7.23 0.44
C GLU A 14 -3.38 5.84 0.15
N ALA A 15 -2.90 5.16 -0.89
CA ALA A 15 -3.33 3.79 -1.20
C ALA A 15 -2.91 2.79 -0.11
N GLU A 16 -1.74 2.96 0.52
CA GLU A 16 -1.31 2.14 1.65
C GLU A 16 -2.27 2.30 2.84
N ASP A 17 -2.69 3.53 3.14
CA ASP A 17 -3.65 3.85 4.19
C ASP A 17 -5.01 3.20 3.93
N PHE A 18 -5.50 3.22 2.69
CA PHE A 18 -6.72 2.51 2.32
C PHE A 18 -6.60 1.00 2.50
N CYS A 19 -5.46 0.41 2.15
CA CYS A 19 -5.25 -1.02 2.37
C CYS A 19 -5.21 -1.35 3.87
N GLN A 20 -4.62 -0.50 4.71
CA GLN A 20 -4.68 -0.65 6.17
C GLN A 20 -6.12 -0.55 6.69
N ALA A 21 -6.92 0.37 6.17
CA ALA A 21 -8.33 0.50 6.53
C ALA A 21 -9.14 -0.76 6.15
N ILE A 22 -8.90 -1.32 4.95
CA ILE A 22 -9.53 -2.58 4.50
C ILE A 22 -9.15 -3.73 5.43
N PHE A 23 -7.87 -3.85 5.80
CA PHE A 23 -7.40 -4.87 6.74
C PHE A 23 -8.16 -4.79 8.08
N MET A 24 -8.30 -3.59 8.62
CA MET A 24 -9.01 -3.36 9.88
C MET A 24 -10.52 -3.62 9.74
N ALA A 25 -11.13 -3.21 8.63
CA ALA A 25 -12.55 -3.45 8.37
C ALA A 25 -12.85 -4.95 8.22
N ALA A 26 -11.96 -5.72 7.58
CA ALA A 26 -12.07 -7.15 7.42
C ALA A 26 -12.10 -7.91 8.76
N ALA A 27 -11.49 -7.36 9.83
CA ALA A 27 -11.56 -7.93 11.18
C ALA A 27 -12.98 -7.92 11.78
N GLY A 28 -13.89 -7.12 11.21
CA GLY A 28 -15.29 -7.04 11.64
C GLY A 28 -16.24 -7.95 10.87
N LEU A 29 -15.75 -8.79 9.96
CA LEU A 29 -16.60 -9.76 9.25
C LEU A 29 -17.01 -10.89 10.20
N GLU A 30 -18.21 -11.42 10.00
CA GLU A 30 -18.74 -12.53 10.82
C GLU A 30 -18.04 -13.86 10.50
N ASP A 31 -17.61 -14.03 9.24
CA ASP A 31 -16.92 -15.21 8.76
C ASP A 31 -15.40 -15.05 8.87
N ALA A 32 -14.77 -15.97 9.60
CA ALA A 32 -13.33 -15.92 9.86
C ALA A 32 -12.48 -16.24 8.63
N GLU A 33 -13.00 -17.05 7.69
CA GLU A 33 -12.33 -17.34 6.42
C GLU A 33 -12.32 -16.08 5.57
N ASP A 34 -13.47 -15.41 5.41
CA ASP A 34 -13.57 -14.13 4.69
C ASP A 34 -12.68 -13.06 5.32
N SER A 35 -12.71 -12.89 6.65
CA SER A 35 -11.78 -11.99 7.37
C SER A 35 -10.33 -12.26 6.97
N SER A 36 -9.91 -13.53 7.01
CA SER A 36 -8.53 -13.91 6.71
C SER A 36 -8.14 -13.62 5.25
N VAL A 37 -9.05 -13.85 4.31
CA VAL A 37 -8.82 -13.61 2.88
C VAL A 37 -8.65 -12.12 2.61
N PHE A 38 -9.56 -11.28 3.11
CA PHE A 38 -9.49 -9.83 2.89
C PHE A 38 -8.29 -9.20 3.61
N GLN A 39 -7.98 -9.65 4.82
CA GLN A 39 -6.77 -9.23 5.52
C GLN A 39 -5.52 -9.60 4.72
N ARG A 40 -5.45 -10.82 4.19
CA ARG A 40 -4.30 -11.27 3.40
C ARG A 40 -4.15 -10.48 2.09
N LEU A 41 -5.25 -10.20 1.40
CA LEU A 41 -5.25 -9.38 0.19
C LEU A 41 -4.77 -7.95 0.48
N ALA A 42 -5.24 -7.36 1.57
CA ALA A 42 -4.81 -6.03 2.00
C ALA A 42 -3.31 -5.98 2.33
N GLU A 43 -2.78 -6.98 3.03
CA GLU A 43 -1.33 -7.09 3.29
C GLU A 43 -0.52 -7.16 1.99
N VAL A 44 -0.89 -8.05 1.07
CA VAL A 44 -0.18 -8.21 -0.21
C VAL A 44 -0.23 -6.91 -1.02
N ALA A 45 -1.35 -6.19 -1.00
CA ALA A 45 -1.46 -4.90 -1.66
C ALA A 45 -0.54 -3.84 -1.02
N LYS A 46 -0.49 -3.78 0.33
CA LYS A 46 0.43 -2.87 1.06
C LYS A 46 1.89 -3.15 0.71
N ASP A 47 2.30 -4.41 0.67
CA ASP A 47 3.68 -4.78 0.38
C ASP A 47 4.09 -4.31 -1.02
N LYS A 48 3.23 -4.50 -2.03
CA LYS A 48 3.47 -4.00 -3.40
C LYS A 48 3.51 -2.48 -3.49
N ILE A 49 2.67 -1.79 -2.73
CA ILE A 49 2.66 -0.33 -2.67
C ILE A 49 3.98 0.18 -2.06
N ARG A 50 4.43 -0.44 -0.97
CA ARG A 50 5.71 -0.12 -0.32
C ARG A 50 6.90 -0.36 -1.23
N GLU A 51 6.90 -1.46 -1.97
CA GLU A 51 7.92 -1.74 -2.99
C GLU A 51 7.96 -0.63 -4.05
N ALA A 52 6.80 -0.23 -4.59
CA ALA A 52 6.73 0.86 -5.56
C ALA A 52 7.22 2.20 -4.98
N MET A 53 6.90 2.49 -3.71
CA MET A 53 7.40 3.68 -3.00
C MET A 53 8.92 3.64 -2.79
N SER A 54 9.49 2.45 -2.51
CA SER A 54 10.95 2.26 -2.42
C SER A 54 11.61 2.58 -3.75
N ILE A 55 11.11 2.01 -4.86
CA ILE A 55 11.62 2.28 -6.21
C ILE A 55 11.59 3.78 -6.53
N ILE A 56 10.50 4.47 -6.20
CA ILE A 56 10.41 5.93 -6.41
C ILE A 56 11.45 6.69 -5.57
N SER A 57 11.73 6.20 -4.36
CA SER A 57 12.71 6.80 -3.45
C SER A 57 14.16 6.58 -3.94
N GLU A 58 14.47 5.36 -4.40
CA GLU A 58 15.77 5.02 -5.01
C GLU A 58 16.06 5.88 -6.26
N VAL A 59 15.09 5.98 -7.17
CA VAL A 59 15.16 6.86 -8.36
C VAL A 59 15.34 8.33 -7.96
N ARG A 60 14.74 8.77 -6.84
CA ARG A 60 14.91 10.15 -6.33
C ARG A 60 16.32 10.39 -5.82
N GLU A 61 16.92 9.40 -5.14
CA GLU A 61 18.25 9.51 -4.53
C GLU A 61 19.39 9.32 -5.55
N GLY A 62 19.07 8.98 -6.80
CA GLY A 62 20.06 8.73 -7.85
C GLY A 62 20.79 7.41 -7.65
N GLN A 63 20.19 6.49 -6.90
CA GLN A 63 20.62 5.10 -6.77
C GLN A 63 19.94 4.34 -7.93
N GLU A 64 20.57 4.36 -9.11
CA GLU A 64 20.20 3.50 -10.25
C GLU A 64 20.84 2.11 -10.14
#